data_AF-A0A2S6CY66-F1
#
_entry.id   AF-A0A2S6CY66-F1
#
_cell.length_a   1.000
_cell.length_b   1.000
_cell.length_c   1.000
_cell.angle_alpha   90.00
_cell.angle_beta   90.00
_cell.angle_gamma   90.00
#
_symmetry.space_group_name_H-M   'P 1'
#
loop_
_entity.id
_entity.type
_entity.pdbx_description
1 polymer ?
#
loop_
_entity_poly.entity_id
_entity_poly.type
_entity_poly.pdbx_seq_one_letter_code
_entity_poly.pdbx_strand_id
1 'polypeptide(L)'
;MKRSHWEAIPSEQRKKFAPICPEFVIELRLETDNLKLLQDKMQEYIDNGTELGWLIDRKQRKVFIYRLQLTVEELDHPLTLSGENVLPGFVLDLSQIW
;
A
#
# COMPACT_ATOMS: atom_id res chain seq x y z
N MET A 1 -8.16 3.45 6.09
CA MET A 1 -9.60 3.65 5.83
C MET A 1 -10.22 4.54 6.88
N LYS A 2 -10.50 5.79 6.53
CA LYS A 2 -11.27 6.70 7.41
C LYS A 2 -12.71 6.20 7.55
N ARG A 3 -13.24 6.25 8.77
CA ARG A 3 -14.60 5.79 9.08
C ARG A 3 -15.68 6.53 8.27
N SER A 4 -15.48 7.82 8.01
CA SER A 4 -16.40 8.65 7.24
C SER A 4 -16.60 8.17 5.80
N HIS A 5 -15.53 7.74 5.12
CA HIS A 5 -15.64 7.21 3.76
C HIS A 5 -16.43 5.90 3.74
N TRP A 6 -16.21 5.02 4.72
CA TRP A 6 -16.96 3.77 4.83
C TRP A 6 -18.46 3.99 5.11
N GLU A 7 -18.78 4.92 6.01
CA GLU A 7 -20.18 5.21 6.38
C GLU A 7 -20.97 5.89 5.27
N ALA A 8 -20.31 6.57 4.33
CA ALA A 8 -20.93 7.15 3.14
C ALA A 8 -21.40 6.09 2.12
N ILE A 9 -20.90 4.84 2.20
CA ILE A 9 -21.27 3.77 1.26
C ILE A 9 -22.63 3.18 1.67
N PRO A 10 -23.60 3.07 0.73
CA PRO A 10 -24.87 2.41 0.99
C PRO A 10 -24.68 1.01 1.59
N SER A 11 -25.50 0.67 2.60
CA SER A 11 -25.37 -0.60 3.34
C SER A 11 -25.36 -1.84 2.44
N GLU A 12 -26.10 -1.81 1.34
CA GLU A 12 -26.16 -2.92 0.38
C GLU A 12 -24.87 -3.10 -0.43
N GLN A 13 -24.11 -2.02 -0.65
CA GLN A 13 -22.81 -2.08 -1.33
C GLN A 13 -21.68 -2.46 -0.36
N ARG A 14 -21.82 -2.13 0.94
CA ARG A 14 -20.87 -2.54 2.00
C ARG A 14 -20.80 -4.06 2.23
N LYS A 15 -21.84 -4.80 1.85
CA LYS A 15 -21.90 -6.28 1.97
C LYS A 15 -21.22 -7.02 0.81
N LYS A 16 -20.73 -6.30 -0.21
CA LYS A 16 -20.04 -6.83 -1.39
C LYS A 16 -18.66 -6.18 -1.50
N PHE A 17 -18.08 -6.16 -2.70
CA PHE A 17 -16.92 -5.31 -3.01
C PHE A 17 -17.35 -3.85 -2.94
N ALA A 18 -17.09 -3.22 -1.80
CA ALA A 18 -17.41 -1.82 -1.59
C ALA A 18 -16.60 -0.95 -2.58
N PRO A 19 -17.24 -0.02 -3.32
CA PRO A 19 -16.55 0.82 -4.29
C PRO A 19 -15.80 1.94 -3.57
N ILE A 20 -14.70 1.59 -2.90
CA ILE A 20 -13.88 2.50 -2.13
C ILE A 20 -12.40 2.24 -2.38
N CYS A 21 -11.65 3.32 -2.58
CA CYS A 21 -10.20 3.29 -2.60
C CYS A 21 -9.69 3.56 -1.17
N PRO A 22 -8.83 2.69 -0.61
CA PRO A 22 -8.20 2.94 0.68
C PRO A 22 -7.11 4.01 0.57
N GLU A 23 -6.90 4.77 1.65
CA GLU A 23 -5.85 5.79 1.71
C GLU A 23 -4.45 5.19 1.85
N PHE A 24 -4.36 3.95 2.38
CA PHE A 24 -3.12 3.20 2.53
C PHE A 24 -3.28 1.75 2.03
N VAL A 25 -2.31 1.27 1.24
CA VAL A 25 -2.22 -0.13 0.79
C VAL A 25 -0.84 -0.72 1.05
N ILE A 26 -0.81 -2.03 1.26
CA ILE A 26 0.43 -2.80 1.38
C ILE A 26 0.28 -4.07 0.54
N GLU A 27 1.27 -4.34 -0.31
CA GLU A 27 1.39 -5.55 -1.10
C GLU A 27 2.71 -6.24 -0.77
N LEU A 28 2.65 -7.55 -0.54
CA LEU A 28 3.82 -8.36 -0.23
C LEU A 28 4.12 -9.26 -1.43
N ARG A 29 5.28 -9.09 -2.05
CA ARG A 29 5.71 -9.96 -3.15
C ARG A 29 6.09 -11.33 -2.62
N LEU A 30 5.40 -12.37 -3.09
CA LEU A 30 5.72 -13.77 -2.83
C LEU A 30 6.71 -14.32 -3.86
N GLU A 31 7.16 -15.56 -3.62
CA GLU A 31 8.15 -16.22 -4.45
C GLU A 31 7.70 -16.45 -5.90
N THR A 32 6.41 -16.61 -6.15
CA THR A 32 5.89 -16.85 -7.51
C THR A 32 5.52 -15.56 -8.24
N ASP A 33 5.54 -14.42 -7.55
CA ASP A 33 4.96 -13.20 -8.07
C ASP A 33 5.90 -12.47 -9.03
N ASN A 34 5.28 -11.92 -10.08
CA ASN A 34 5.94 -11.04 -11.03
C ASN A 34 6.01 -9.62 -10.45
N LEU A 35 7.23 -9.07 -10.34
CA LEU A 35 7.44 -7.73 -9.79
C LEU A 35 6.70 -6.66 -10.59
N LYS A 36 6.79 -6.71 -11.92
CA LYS A 36 6.21 -5.68 -12.78
C LYS A 36 4.69 -5.65 -12.66
N LEU A 37 4.05 -6.82 -12.61
CA LEU A 37 2.60 -6.90 -12.42
C LEU A 37 2.16 -6.30 -11.08
N LEU A 38 2.93 -6.53 -10.01
CA LEU A 38 2.66 -5.89 -8.72
C LEU A 38 2.90 -4.39 -8.76
N GLN A 39 3.96 -3.91 -9.42
CA GLN A 39 4.20 -2.48 -9.59
C GLN A 39 3.08 -1.80 -10.39
N ASP A 40 2.57 -2.45 -11.44
CA ASP A 40 1.43 -1.97 -12.22
C ASP A 40 0.15 -1.90 -11.36
N LYS A 41 -0.09 -2.93 -10.52
CA LYS A 41 -1.19 -2.94 -9.54
C LYS A 41 -1.05 -1.80 -8.50
N MET A 42 0.16 -1.54 -8.03
CA MET A 42 0.42 -0.43 -7.11
C MET A 42 0.11 0.92 -7.77
N GLN A 43 0.45 1.09 -9.05
CA GLN A 43 0.10 2.30 -9.80
C GLN A 43 -1.42 2.45 -9.94
N GLU A 44 -2.15 1.36 -10.19
CA GLU A 44 -3.61 1.37 -10.23
C GLU A 44 -4.23 1.87 -8.91
N TYR A 45 -3.69 1.47 -7.75
CA TYR A 45 -4.14 2.02 -6.47
C TYR A 45 -3.90 3.53 -6.35
N ILE A 46 -2.71 3.99 -6.73
CA ILE A 46 -2.37 5.43 -6.72
C ILE A 46 -3.28 6.23 -7.65
N ASP A 47 -3.52 5.73 -8.85
CA ASP A 47 -4.38 6.39 -9.85
C ASP A 47 -5.84 6.48 -9.36
N ASN A 48 -6.27 5.54 -8.51
CA ASN A 48 -7.58 5.53 -7.87
C ASN A 48 -7.67 6.34 -6.57
N GLY A 49 -6.58 6.98 -6.13
CA GLY A 49 -6.57 7.92 -5.00
C GLY A 49 -5.96 7.38 -3.70
N THR A 50 -5.27 6.24 -3.73
CA THR A 50 -4.45 5.83 -2.58
C THR A 50 -3.35 6.87 -2.31
N GLU A 51 -3.20 7.27 -1.05
CA GLU A 51 -2.26 8.32 -0.64
C GLU A 51 -0.85 7.75 -0.38
N LEU A 52 -0.77 6.55 0.20
CA LEU A 52 0.49 5.84 0.49
C LEU A 52 0.36 4.35 0.15
N GLY A 53 1.33 3.82 -0.60
CA GLY A 53 1.39 2.40 -0.93
C GLY A 53 2.77 1.82 -0.69
N TRP A 54 2.85 0.63 -0.10
CA TRP A 54 4.10 -0.13 0.02
C TRP A 54 4.04 -1.42 -0.77
N LEU A 55 5.04 -1.65 -1.62
CA LEU A 55 5.31 -2.97 -2.20
C LEU A 55 6.60 -3.51 -1.59
N ILE A 56 6.47 -4.55 -0.77
CA ILE A 56 7.59 -5.20 -0.09
C ILE A 56 8.05 -6.37 -0.96
N ASP A 57 9.23 -6.23 -1.56
CA ASP A 57 9.91 -7.28 -2.29
C ASP A 57 10.84 -8.07 -1.36
N ARG A 58 10.35 -9.18 -0.80
CA ARG A 58 11.15 -10.06 0.07
C ARG A 58 12.30 -10.74 -0.65
N LYS A 59 12.18 -10.99 -1.96
CA LYS A 59 13.24 -11.67 -2.74
C LYS A 59 14.46 -10.79 -2.90
N GLN A 60 14.24 -9.53 -3.24
CA GLN A 60 15.31 -8.56 -3.45
C GLN A 60 15.60 -7.76 -2.18
N ARG A 61 14.81 -7.96 -1.12
CA ARG A 61 14.84 -7.19 0.13
C ARG A 61 14.73 -5.70 -0.14
N LYS A 62 13.75 -5.32 -0.96
CA LYS A 62 13.49 -3.94 -1.34
C LYS A 62 12.09 -3.54 -0.95
N VAL A 63 11.90 -2.25 -0.73
CA VAL A 63 10.56 -1.67 -0.59
C VAL A 63 10.41 -0.57 -1.62
N PHE A 64 9.32 -0.64 -2.37
CA PHE A 64 8.89 0.44 -3.25
C PHE A 64 7.78 1.22 -2.54
N ILE A 65 7.98 2.51 -2.34
CA ILE A 65 7.05 3.42 -1.69
C ILE A 65 6.40 4.29 -2.75
N TYR A 66 5.09 4.17 -2.84
CA TYR A 66 4.23 4.90 -3.76
C TYR A 66 3.52 6.01 -3.00
N ARG A 67 3.52 7.21 -3.58
CA ARG A 67 2.80 8.37 -3.04
C ARG A 67 2.11 9.08 -4.20
N LEU A 68 0.96 9.69 -3.92
CA LEU A 68 0.20 10.40 -4.94
C LEU A 68 1.06 11.48 -5.61
N GLN A 69 1.12 11.47 -6.95
CA GLN A 69 1.85 12.44 -7.79
C GLN A 69 3.36 12.54 -7.53
N LEU A 70 3.98 11.56 -6.87
CA LEU A 70 5.42 11.52 -6.65
C LEU A 70 6.04 10.33 -7.37
N THR A 71 7.32 10.45 -7.69
CA THR A 71 8.11 9.32 -8.18
C THR A 71 8.21 8.25 -7.12
N VAL A 72 8.13 6.98 -7.54
CA VAL A 72 8.31 5.83 -6.66
C VAL A 72 9.69 5.90 -6.00
N GLU A 73 9.69 5.84 -4.67
CA GLU A 73 10.91 5.75 -3.87
C GLU A 73 11.25 4.28 -3.66
N GLU A 74 12.53 3.93 -3.83
CA GLU A 74 13.03 2.58 -3.62
C GLU A 74 14.00 2.59 -2.44
N LEU A 75 13.71 1.75 -1.44
CA LEU A 75 14.58 1.52 -0.30
C LEU A 75 15.20 0.14 -0.39
N ASP A 76 16.52 0.07 -0.18
CA ASP A 76 17.28 -1.17 -0.12
C ASP A 76 17.38 -1.63 1.34
N HIS A 77 16.83 -2.82 1.61
CA HIS A 77 16.82 -3.52 2.89
C HIS A 77 16.51 -2.62 4.12
N PRO A 78 15.42 -1.84 4.09
CA PRO A 78 15.05 -1.01 5.23
C PRO A 78 14.69 -1.88 6.45
N LEU A 79 15.02 -1.40 7.66
CA LEU A 79 14.60 -2.08 8.90
C LEU A 79 13.19 -1.67 9.33
N THR A 80 12.77 -0.46 8.98
CA THR A 80 11.45 0.07 9.37
C THR A 80 10.84 0.92 8.26
N LEU A 81 9.52 1.06 8.27
CA LEU A 81 8.76 1.99 7.43
C LEU A 81 7.83 2.83 8.30
N SER A 82 7.79 4.14 8.07
CA SER A 82 6.83 5.03 8.72
C SER A 82 5.56 5.15 7.90
N GLY A 83 4.40 5.12 8.55
CA GLY A 83 3.10 5.42 7.95
C GLY A 83 2.88 6.89 7.55
N GLU A 84 3.88 7.74 7.79
CA GLU A 84 3.89 9.16 7.42
C GLU A 84 2.64 9.90 7.92
N ASN A 85 2.15 10.87 7.15
CA ASN A 85 0.93 11.62 7.46
C ASN A 85 -0.36 10.82 7.23
N VAL A 86 -0.28 9.69 6.52
CA VAL A 86 -1.45 8.84 6.20
C VAL A 86 -1.83 7.96 7.40
N LEU A 87 -0.83 7.42 8.11
CA LEU A 87 -0.99 6.68 9.35
C LEU A 87 -0.05 7.27 10.42
N PRO A 88 -0.42 8.41 11.03
CA PRO A 88 0.45 9.11 11.97
C PRO A 88 0.88 8.22 13.15
N GLY A 89 2.19 8.18 13.39
CA GLY A 89 2.80 7.40 14.48
C GLY A 89 2.89 5.89 14.23
N PHE A 90 2.38 5.39 13.10
CA PHE A 90 2.56 4.00 12.72
C PHE A 90 3.98 3.76 12.20
N VAL A 91 4.61 2.70 12.68
CA VAL A 91 5.90 2.20 12.19
C VAL A 91 5.79 0.70 12.01
N LEU A 92 6.10 0.22 10.82
CA LEU A 92 6.22 -1.21 10.53
C LEU A 92 7.69 -1.62 10.70
N ASP A 93 7.94 -2.57 11.59
CA ASP A 93 9.23 -3.25 11.71
C ASP A 93 9.32 -4.37 10.67
N LEU A 94 10.28 -4.26 9.76
CA LEU A 94 10.50 -5.22 8.69
C LEU A 94 11.48 -6.33 9.09
N SER A 95 12.12 -6.27 10.25
CA SER A 95 13.10 -7.27 10.69
C SER A 95 12.49 -8.68 10.79
N GLN A 96 11.17 -8.79 10.99
CA GLN A 96 10.43 -10.05 11.05
C GLN A 96 9.89 -10.51 9.69
N ILE A 97 10.00 -9.69 8.65
CA ILE A 97 9.48 -9.97 7.30
C ILE A 97 10.58 -10.49 6.36
N TRP A 98 11.85 -10.12 6.63
CA TRP A 98 13.04 -10.51 5.87
C TRP A 98 13.46 -11.97 5.95
#